data_AF-A0A502I968-F1
#
_entry.id   AF-A0A502I968-F1
#
_cell.length_a   1.000
_cell.length_b   1.000
_cell.length_c   1.000
_cell.angle_alpha   90.00
_cell.angle_beta   90.00
_cell.angle_gamma   90.00
#
_symmetry.space_group_name_H-M   'P 1'
#
loop_
_entity.id
_entity.type
_entity.pdbx_description
1 polymer ?
#
loop_
_entity_poly.entity_id
_entity_poly.type
_entity_poly.pdbx_seq_one_letter_code
_entity_poly.pdbx_strand_id
1 'polypeptide(L)'
;MSALNTLGNLLQRHLLLIALVIVILLNLYYLKTYPINIAAFDYPNYAQMIFSSVSNLIHASGYTLAARFALDFAGVPNGVDIYNFKWLRHLQHIHFYVHLFAIAISTFMCNKVFGKISATLMCLAWGGSLFFMGGVNSIGPDWLQGDFLAIALLTALWAFDVKNDAKIILYVLSAVILTVAYLVKFNSLVIAPVIAMLVIFDSKDWTWKIATAIVTLSASTTIIFVFVETFHYPTTNSRQLSYDHAWVLIDAIPNNYITQEPNKLGINSLRWRALGAILPPEYFRAAAYQDVDWGAPKEVRAPYLAQYNYLMNASRSELIDFTTKHPLPETFDIHVSAIPGYYYIGLPQTDALGIAVYKESVLAIPAAYIAKLITGWLAFFIEKPFQLTPLKSNSLDLLIGDNIQADGSVKLTPPPGRIPQHLLYWNPAEKAQHQGMAFFGWMNFLTPPPWVYALLAFVSCIAISKTQNIRKAFQASLLVLSTALLVSSSLMLLTVRSKEMLALLPIASIFLSFGFSSCINYCLKRRSNLSMLGLNGEPK
;
A
#
# COMPACT_ATOMS: atom_id res chain seq x y z
N MET A 1 -27.19 -37.50 17.53
CA MET A 1 -26.80 -37.45 16.10
C MET A 1 -27.65 -36.49 15.27
N SER A 2 -28.99 -36.51 15.35
CA SER A 2 -29.88 -35.57 14.63
C SER A 2 -29.57 -34.09 14.89
N ALA A 3 -29.50 -33.64 16.14
CA ALA A 3 -29.22 -32.23 16.48
C ALA A 3 -27.83 -31.74 16.02
N LEU A 4 -26.80 -32.60 16.08
CA LEU A 4 -25.45 -32.29 15.60
C LEU A 4 -25.39 -32.18 14.07
N ASN A 5 -26.15 -33.02 13.36
CA ASN A 5 -26.26 -32.94 11.90
C ASN A 5 -27.07 -31.71 11.47
N THR A 6 -28.14 -31.39 12.19
CA THR A 6 -28.91 -30.15 11.95
C THR A 6 -28.06 -28.91 12.20
N LEU A 7 -27.30 -28.88 13.30
CA LEU A 7 -26.36 -27.80 13.60
C LEU A 7 -25.24 -27.70 12.54
N GLY A 8 -24.69 -28.83 12.10
CA GLY A 8 -23.69 -28.88 11.02
C GLY A 8 -24.21 -28.32 9.70
N ASN A 9 -25.43 -28.69 9.30
CA ASN A 9 -26.09 -28.18 8.10
C ASN A 9 -26.39 -26.67 8.21
N LEU A 10 -26.79 -26.19 9.39
CA LEU A 10 -27.07 -24.78 9.65
C LEU A 10 -25.78 -23.94 9.60
N LEU A 11 -24.71 -24.41 10.24
CA LEU A 11 -23.38 -23.80 10.17
C LEU A 11 -22.85 -23.75 8.73
N GLN A 12 -23.01 -24.83 7.97
CA GLN A 12 -22.59 -24.87 6.57
C GLN A 12 -23.41 -23.90 5.71
N ARG A 13 -24.71 -23.73 5.99
CA ARG A 13 -25.59 -22.78 5.28
C ARG A 13 -25.25 -21.32 5.60
N HIS A 14 -24.88 -21.00 6.83
CA HIS A 14 -24.64 -19.63 7.29
C HIS A 14 -23.16 -19.24 7.46
N LEU A 15 -22.23 -20.08 7.01
CA LEU A 15 -20.78 -19.92 7.20
C LEU A 15 -20.23 -18.51 6.89
N LEU A 16 -20.63 -17.91 5.76
CA LEU A 16 -20.18 -16.55 5.38
C LEU A 16 -20.69 -15.47 6.33
N LEU A 17 -21.96 -15.57 6.75
CA LEU A 17 -22.55 -14.63 7.69
C LEU A 17 -21.87 -14.74 9.05
N ILE A 18 -21.59 -15.96 9.50
CA ILE A 18 -20.88 -16.21 10.75
C ILE A 18 -19.48 -15.60 10.69
N ALA A 19 -18.74 -15.80 9.59
CA ALA A 19 -17.42 -15.19 9.42
C ALA A 19 -17.47 -13.65 9.45
N LEU A 20 -18.43 -13.04 8.76
CA LEU A 20 -18.63 -11.59 8.79
C LEU A 20 -18.96 -11.09 10.20
N VAL A 21 -19.84 -11.78 10.94
CA VAL A 21 -20.18 -11.41 12.32
C VAL A 21 -18.95 -11.49 13.23
N ILE A 22 -18.14 -12.55 13.11
CA ILE A 22 -16.89 -12.69 13.87
C ILE A 22 -15.96 -11.51 13.58
N VAL A 23 -15.76 -11.17 12.30
CA VAL A 23 -14.90 -10.06 11.87
C VAL A 23 -15.43 -8.72 12.39
N ILE A 24 -16.75 -8.47 12.31
CA ILE A 24 -17.37 -7.25 12.83
C ILE A 24 -17.15 -7.13 14.34
N LEU A 25 -17.43 -8.18 15.10
CA LEU A 25 -17.26 -8.17 16.56
C LEU A 25 -15.80 -7.94 16.96
N LEU A 26 -14.88 -8.58 16.24
CA LEU A 26 -13.45 -8.43 16.45
C LEU A 26 -12.97 -6.99 16.18
N ASN A 27 -13.38 -6.41 15.05
CA ASN A 27 -13.04 -5.03 14.69
C ASN A 27 -13.65 -4.02 15.65
N LEU A 28 -14.89 -4.24 16.11
CA LEU A 28 -15.52 -3.42 17.16
C LEU A 28 -14.77 -3.51 18.49
N TYR A 29 -14.27 -4.69 18.84
CA TYR A 29 -13.45 -4.85 20.04
C TYR A 29 -12.10 -4.14 19.90
N TYR A 30 -11.48 -4.19 18.73
CA TYR A 30 -10.25 -3.46 18.42
C TYR A 30 -10.46 -1.94 18.51
N LEU A 31 -11.51 -1.43 17.86
CA LEU A 31 -11.92 -0.02 17.88
C LEU A 31 -12.10 0.52 19.31
N LYS A 32 -12.71 -0.28 20.19
CA LYS A 32 -12.88 0.08 21.61
C LYS A 32 -11.55 0.04 22.39
N THR A 33 -10.59 -0.74 21.93
CA THR A 33 -9.33 -0.98 22.63
C THR A 33 -8.31 0.11 22.36
N TYR A 34 -8.10 0.46 21.09
CA TYR A 34 -7.03 1.37 20.67
C TYR A 34 -7.61 2.61 20.02
N PRO A 35 -7.24 3.82 20.48
CA PRO A 35 -7.44 5.05 19.70
C PRO A 35 -6.70 5.00 18.37
N ILE A 36 -7.14 5.80 17.39
CA ILE A 36 -6.48 5.89 16.08
C ILE A 36 -5.01 6.35 16.20
N ASN A 37 -4.12 5.74 15.43
CA ASN A 37 -2.72 6.14 15.40
C ASN A 37 -2.51 7.37 14.51
N ILE A 38 -1.96 8.46 15.07
CA ILE A 38 -1.58 9.68 14.35
C ILE A 38 -0.05 9.88 14.26
N ALA A 39 0.75 8.93 14.74
CA ALA A 39 2.22 8.98 14.69
C ALA A 39 2.79 8.31 13.42
N ALA A 40 4.11 8.16 13.30
CA ALA A 40 4.81 7.58 12.14
C ALA A 40 5.05 8.54 10.96
N PHE A 41 5.61 9.71 11.26
CA PHE A 41 6.14 10.75 10.35
C PHE A 41 5.13 11.36 9.35
N ASP A 42 4.56 10.55 8.46
CA ASP A 42 3.64 11.01 7.41
C ASP A 42 2.21 11.21 7.93
N TYR A 43 1.81 10.50 8.99
CA TYR A 43 0.41 10.53 9.47
C TYR A 43 -0.02 11.91 9.97
N PRO A 44 0.82 12.70 10.67
CA PRO A 44 0.50 14.09 10.95
C PRO A 44 0.28 14.92 9.67
N ASN A 45 1.04 14.66 8.59
CA ASN A 45 0.83 15.35 7.31
C ASN A 45 -0.52 14.98 6.69
N TYR A 46 -0.88 13.68 6.67
CA TYR A 46 -2.21 13.26 6.22
C TYR A 46 -3.33 13.85 7.10
N ALA A 47 -3.15 13.89 8.43
CA ALA A 47 -4.10 14.53 9.34
C ALA A 47 -4.30 16.01 8.97
N GLN A 48 -3.21 16.74 8.73
CA GLN A 48 -3.24 18.14 8.33
C GLN A 48 -3.94 18.34 6.98
N MET A 49 -3.67 17.46 6.01
CA MET A 49 -4.32 17.49 4.71
C MET A 49 -5.84 17.25 4.84
N ILE A 50 -6.27 16.28 5.65
CA ILE A 50 -7.71 15.98 5.85
C ILE A 50 -8.39 17.13 6.58
N PHE A 51 -7.75 17.65 7.63
CA PHE A 51 -8.26 18.76 8.41
C PHE A 51 -8.40 20.02 7.57
N SER A 52 -7.41 20.34 6.74
CA SER A 52 -7.42 21.56 5.91
C SER A 52 -8.13 21.37 4.57
N SER A 53 -8.53 20.14 4.23
CA SER A 53 -9.08 19.78 2.92
C SER A 53 -8.15 20.19 1.76
N VAL A 54 -6.85 19.93 1.88
CA VAL A 54 -5.85 20.29 0.86
C VAL A 54 -5.14 19.08 0.28
N SER A 55 -4.76 19.18 -1.00
CA SER A 55 -3.78 18.29 -1.59
C SER A 55 -2.36 18.73 -1.25
N ASN A 56 -1.38 17.91 -1.60
CA ASN A 56 0.02 18.29 -1.67
C ASN A 56 0.67 17.67 -2.92
N LEU A 57 1.97 17.87 -3.09
CA LEU A 57 2.75 17.38 -4.24
C LEU A 57 3.69 16.22 -3.87
N ILE A 58 3.61 15.69 -2.65
CA ILE A 58 4.41 14.54 -2.21
C ILE A 58 3.55 13.29 -2.04
N HIS A 59 2.43 13.43 -1.36
CA HIS A 59 1.54 12.35 -1.02
C HIS A 59 0.38 12.27 -2.02
N ALA A 60 -0.06 11.04 -2.31
CA ALA A 60 -1.30 10.84 -3.04
C ALA A 60 -2.48 11.30 -2.16
N SER A 61 -3.26 12.27 -2.64
CA SER A 61 -4.24 13.00 -1.85
C SER A 61 -5.70 12.55 -2.06
N GLY A 62 -5.92 11.48 -2.82
CA GLY A 62 -7.26 10.87 -2.98
C GLY A 62 -7.84 10.35 -1.67
N TYR A 63 -6.99 9.82 -0.78
CA TYR A 63 -7.40 9.43 0.57
C TYR A 63 -7.87 10.64 1.38
N THR A 64 -7.16 11.76 1.28
CA THR A 64 -7.53 13.01 1.95
C THR A 64 -8.92 13.46 1.55
N LEU A 65 -9.18 13.52 0.24
CA LEU A 65 -10.48 13.92 -0.29
C LEU A 65 -11.59 12.95 0.17
N ALA A 66 -11.34 11.64 0.11
CA ALA A 66 -12.31 10.63 0.53
C ALA A 66 -12.64 10.73 2.04
N ALA A 67 -11.62 10.87 2.88
CA ALA A 67 -11.78 11.01 4.32
C ALA A 67 -12.50 12.32 4.69
N ARG A 68 -12.14 13.43 4.03
CA ARG A 68 -12.80 14.73 4.21
C ARG A 68 -14.27 14.65 3.82
N PHE A 69 -14.56 14.12 2.63
CA PHE A 69 -15.93 13.95 2.16
C PHE A 69 -16.78 13.11 3.12
N ALA A 70 -16.22 12.03 3.67
CA ALA A 70 -16.91 11.20 4.64
C ALA A 70 -17.20 11.94 5.97
N LEU A 71 -16.28 12.78 6.43
CA LEU A 71 -16.49 13.64 7.61
C LEU A 71 -17.59 14.68 7.36
N ASP A 72 -17.56 15.34 6.19
CA ASP A 72 -18.57 16.32 5.79
C ASP A 72 -19.96 15.69 5.68
N PHE A 73 -20.04 14.53 5.02
CA PHE A 73 -21.28 13.76 4.91
C PHE A 73 -21.83 13.35 6.28
N ALA A 74 -20.96 13.04 7.24
CA ALA A 74 -21.34 12.72 8.62
C ALA A 74 -21.63 13.96 9.49
N GLY A 75 -21.52 15.18 8.94
CA GLY A 75 -21.72 16.42 9.67
C GLY A 75 -20.69 16.66 10.78
N VAL A 76 -19.47 16.13 10.62
CA VAL A 76 -18.40 16.23 11.62
C VAL A 76 -17.54 17.47 11.31
N PRO A 77 -17.63 18.56 12.10
CA PRO A 77 -16.79 19.73 11.89
C PRO A 77 -15.35 19.43 12.27
N ASN A 78 -14.43 20.30 11.82
CA ASN A 78 -13.07 20.28 12.30
C ASN A 78 -13.00 20.52 13.81
N GLY A 79 -12.06 19.85 14.46
CA GLY A 79 -11.69 20.14 15.84
C GLY A 79 -10.87 21.44 15.96
N VAL A 80 -10.34 21.69 17.15
CA VAL A 80 -9.42 22.83 17.41
C VAL A 80 -8.12 22.69 16.61
N ASP A 81 -7.63 21.46 16.49
CA ASP A 81 -6.43 21.09 15.74
C ASP A 81 -6.54 19.64 15.24
N ILE A 82 -5.48 19.17 14.55
CA ILE A 82 -5.35 17.79 14.06
C ILE A 82 -5.24 16.74 15.17
N TYR A 83 -4.96 17.15 16.42
CA TYR A 83 -4.80 16.29 17.59
C TYR A 83 -6.07 16.19 18.44
N ASN A 84 -7.17 16.82 18.00
CA ASN A 84 -8.42 16.77 18.72
C ASN A 84 -8.98 15.33 18.82
N PHE A 85 -9.04 14.79 20.04
CA PHE A 85 -9.48 13.42 20.30
C PHE A 85 -10.87 13.10 19.73
N LYS A 86 -11.83 14.03 19.82
CA LYS A 86 -13.19 13.78 19.32
C LYS A 86 -13.19 13.66 17.80
N TRP A 87 -12.52 14.58 17.12
CA TRP A 87 -12.37 14.55 15.67
C TRP A 87 -11.67 13.26 15.19
N LEU A 88 -10.54 12.90 15.82
CA LEU A 88 -9.82 11.66 15.56
C LEU A 88 -10.69 10.41 15.75
N ARG A 89 -11.54 10.39 16.77
CA ARG A 89 -12.47 9.28 17.02
C ARG A 89 -13.56 9.16 15.95
N HIS A 90 -14.06 10.28 15.43
CA HIS A 90 -15.00 10.24 14.30
C HIS A 90 -14.35 9.69 13.04
N LEU A 91 -13.13 10.15 12.74
CA LEU A 91 -12.36 9.65 11.60
C LEU A 91 -12.06 8.15 11.75
N GLN A 92 -11.69 7.70 12.95
CA GLN A 92 -11.54 6.29 13.29
C GLN A 92 -12.80 5.49 12.94
N HIS A 93 -13.98 5.91 13.41
CA HIS A 93 -15.23 5.22 13.10
C HIS A 93 -15.48 5.13 11.59
N ILE A 94 -15.23 6.21 10.85
CA ILE A 94 -15.36 6.22 9.38
C ILE A 94 -14.46 5.15 8.76
N HIS A 95 -13.19 5.07 9.15
CA HIS A 95 -12.26 4.05 8.63
C HIS A 95 -12.79 2.64 8.85
N PHE A 96 -13.24 2.34 10.07
CA PHE A 96 -13.79 1.03 10.41
C PHE A 96 -15.04 0.70 9.60
N TYR A 97 -15.98 1.65 9.41
CA TYR A 97 -17.18 1.40 8.62
C TYR A 97 -16.87 1.16 7.15
N VAL A 98 -15.98 1.97 6.56
CA VAL A 98 -15.53 1.81 5.18
C VAL A 98 -14.85 0.45 5.01
N HIS A 99 -13.97 0.08 5.93
CA HIS A 99 -13.27 -1.21 5.88
C HIS A 99 -14.21 -2.41 5.99
N LEU A 100 -15.15 -2.41 6.95
CA LEU A 100 -16.13 -3.49 7.09
C LEU A 100 -17.03 -3.61 5.85
N PHE A 101 -17.39 -2.48 5.24
CA PHE A 101 -18.12 -2.46 3.98
C PHE A 101 -17.29 -3.07 2.83
N ALA A 102 -16.01 -2.71 2.73
CA ALA A 102 -15.08 -3.27 1.75
C ALA A 102 -14.90 -4.78 1.91
N ILE A 103 -14.78 -5.28 3.15
CA ILE A 103 -14.74 -6.72 3.44
C ILE A 103 -16.03 -7.41 3.00
N ALA A 104 -17.20 -6.82 3.29
CA ALA A 104 -18.49 -7.42 2.92
C ALA A 104 -18.63 -7.55 1.39
N ILE A 105 -18.30 -6.49 0.65
CA ILE A 105 -18.28 -6.50 -0.82
C ILE A 105 -17.30 -7.54 -1.35
N SER A 106 -16.06 -7.53 -0.84
CA SER A 106 -15.02 -8.45 -1.28
C SER A 106 -15.36 -9.90 -0.97
N THR A 107 -15.99 -10.17 0.18
CA THR A 107 -16.48 -11.50 0.55
C THR A 107 -17.55 -11.97 -0.43
N PHE A 108 -18.48 -11.09 -0.80
CA PHE A 108 -19.50 -11.40 -1.82
C PHE A 108 -18.87 -11.71 -3.18
N MET A 109 -17.96 -10.87 -3.66
CA MET A 109 -17.29 -11.06 -4.96
C MET A 109 -16.40 -12.31 -4.95
N CYS A 110 -15.63 -12.54 -3.89
CA CYS A 110 -14.81 -13.74 -3.71
C CYS A 110 -15.67 -15.00 -3.72
N ASN A 111 -16.89 -14.96 -3.16
CA ASN A 111 -17.82 -16.09 -3.23
C ASN A 111 -18.30 -16.34 -4.67
N LYS A 112 -18.51 -15.28 -5.47
CA LYS A 112 -18.87 -15.41 -6.89
C LYS A 112 -17.73 -16.01 -7.72
N VAL A 113 -16.48 -15.66 -7.42
CA VAL A 113 -15.30 -16.12 -8.17
C VAL A 113 -14.82 -17.48 -7.68
N PHE A 114 -14.49 -17.61 -6.39
CA PHE A 114 -13.77 -18.76 -5.84
C PHE A 114 -14.62 -19.64 -4.92
N GLY A 115 -15.90 -19.30 -4.73
CA GLY A 115 -16.84 -20.06 -3.94
C GLY A 115 -16.79 -19.78 -2.44
N LYS A 116 -17.73 -20.40 -1.73
CA LYS A 116 -18.08 -20.07 -0.34
C LYS A 116 -16.96 -20.28 0.67
N ILE A 117 -16.22 -21.37 0.56
CA ILE A 117 -15.14 -21.71 1.50
C ILE A 117 -14.02 -20.68 1.36
N SER A 118 -13.58 -20.41 0.14
CA SER A 118 -12.55 -19.41 -0.18
C SER A 118 -12.93 -18.02 0.35
N ALA A 119 -14.18 -17.60 0.14
CA ALA A 119 -14.67 -16.32 0.66
C ALA A 119 -14.76 -16.26 2.18
N THR A 120 -15.14 -17.35 2.84
CA THR A 120 -15.18 -17.44 4.31
C THR A 120 -13.78 -17.29 4.89
N LEU A 121 -12.82 -18.04 4.35
CA LEU A 121 -11.42 -18.00 4.79
C LEU A 121 -10.79 -16.64 4.52
N MET A 122 -11.09 -16.03 3.37
CA MET A 122 -10.60 -14.69 3.03
C MET A 122 -11.14 -13.66 4.03
N CYS A 123 -12.44 -13.72 4.34
CA CYS A 123 -13.08 -12.83 5.30
C CYS A 123 -12.40 -12.93 6.67
N LEU A 124 -12.18 -14.14 7.17
CA LEU A 124 -11.52 -14.38 8.46
C LEU A 124 -10.04 -14.00 8.46
N ALA A 125 -9.29 -14.35 7.41
CA ALA A 125 -7.85 -14.11 7.33
C ALA A 125 -7.52 -12.62 7.21
N TRP A 126 -8.25 -11.90 6.35
CA TRP A 126 -8.05 -10.47 6.15
C TRP A 126 -8.70 -9.65 7.26
N GLY A 127 -10.01 -9.83 7.49
CA GLY A 127 -10.75 -9.07 8.50
C GLY A 127 -10.39 -9.41 9.94
N GLY A 128 -9.80 -10.60 10.15
CA GLY A 128 -9.26 -11.03 11.43
C GLY A 128 -7.81 -10.64 11.70
N SER A 129 -7.13 -10.05 10.72
CA SER A 129 -5.71 -9.71 10.84
C SER A 129 -5.50 -8.54 11.81
N LEU A 130 -4.79 -8.79 12.90
CA LEU A 130 -4.38 -7.75 13.83
C LEU A 130 -3.55 -6.66 13.14
N PHE A 131 -2.66 -7.05 12.23
CA PHE A 131 -1.85 -6.14 11.47
C PHE A 131 -2.71 -5.19 10.61
N PHE A 132 -3.72 -5.73 9.92
CA PHE A 132 -4.61 -4.92 9.09
C PHE A 132 -5.50 -4.01 9.92
N MET A 133 -6.05 -4.50 11.04
CA MET A 133 -6.81 -3.67 11.99
C MET A 133 -5.95 -2.52 12.54
N GLY A 134 -4.66 -2.74 12.80
CA GLY A 134 -3.71 -1.69 13.13
C GLY A 134 -3.56 -0.63 12.04
N GLY A 135 -3.52 -1.06 10.77
CA GLY A 135 -3.49 -0.15 9.62
C GLY A 135 -4.79 0.66 9.45
N VAL A 136 -5.96 0.03 9.54
CA VAL A 136 -7.28 0.71 9.50
C VAL A 136 -7.39 1.72 10.64
N ASN A 137 -6.84 1.37 11.80
CA ASN A 137 -6.74 2.23 12.96
C ASN A 137 -5.55 3.20 12.90
N SER A 138 -5.23 3.71 11.72
CA SER A 138 -4.23 4.75 11.53
C SER A 138 -4.75 5.85 10.63
N ILE A 139 -4.11 7.03 10.68
CA ILE A 139 -4.39 8.14 9.76
C ILE A 139 -3.78 7.88 8.37
N GLY A 140 -2.97 6.84 8.20
CA GLY A 140 -2.37 6.49 6.91
C GLY A 140 -3.40 5.97 5.89
N PRO A 141 -3.14 6.16 4.58
CA PRO A 141 -4.03 5.69 3.51
C PRO A 141 -3.87 4.20 3.17
N ASP A 142 -2.84 3.54 3.72
CA ASP A 142 -2.33 2.25 3.21
C ASP A 142 -3.37 1.11 3.31
N TRP A 143 -4.26 1.16 4.31
CA TRP A 143 -5.36 0.19 4.46
C TRP A 143 -6.41 0.36 3.35
N LEU A 144 -6.77 1.60 3.02
CA LEU A 144 -7.79 1.89 2.00
C LEU A 144 -7.28 1.53 0.60
N GLN A 145 -5.97 1.68 0.38
CA GLN A 145 -5.32 1.15 -0.81
C GLN A 145 -5.56 -0.37 -0.94
N GLY A 146 -5.26 -1.14 0.12
CA GLY A 146 -5.45 -2.58 0.13
C GLY A 146 -6.91 -2.99 -0.12
N ASP A 147 -7.85 -2.31 0.54
CA ASP A 147 -9.29 -2.51 0.35
C ASP A 147 -9.70 -2.32 -1.13
N PHE A 148 -9.32 -1.20 -1.74
CA PHE A 148 -9.68 -0.92 -3.14
C PHE A 148 -8.97 -1.82 -4.14
N LEU A 149 -7.71 -2.20 -3.91
CA LEU A 149 -7.01 -3.15 -4.78
C LEU A 149 -7.69 -4.53 -4.77
N ALA A 150 -8.11 -5.01 -3.60
CA ALA A 150 -8.86 -6.27 -3.49
C ALA A 150 -10.19 -6.21 -4.22
N ILE A 151 -10.96 -5.14 -4.03
CA ILE A 151 -12.25 -4.96 -4.69
C ILE A 151 -12.06 -4.87 -6.21
N ALA A 152 -11.10 -4.07 -6.69
CA ALA A 152 -10.83 -3.92 -8.11
C ALA A 152 -10.48 -5.26 -8.76
N LEU A 153 -9.56 -6.02 -8.16
CA LEU A 153 -9.16 -7.34 -8.64
C LEU A 153 -10.32 -8.34 -8.62
N LEU A 154 -11.04 -8.46 -7.50
CA LEU A 154 -12.17 -9.38 -7.41
C LEU A 154 -13.31 -9.03 -8.39
N THR A 155 -13.54 -7.73 -8.63
CA THR A 155 -14.51 -7.26 -9.62
C THR A 155 -14.10 -7.67 -11.03
N ALA A 156 -12.82 -7.50 -11.40
CA ALA A 156 -12.32 -7.92 -12.71
C ALA A 156 -12.32 -9.45 -12.87
N LEU A 157 -11.95 -10.19 -11.83
CA LEU A 157 -11.99 -11.66 -11.83
C LEU A 157 -13.44 -12.16 -11.98
N TRP A 158 -14.40 -11.48 -11.35
CA TRP A 158 -15.81 -11.79 -11.53
C TRP A 158 -16.30 -11.44 -12.93
N ALA A 159 -15.90 -10.28 -13.47
CA ALA A 159 -16.18 -9.88 -14.85
C ALA A 159 -15.74 -10.97 -15.84
N PHE A 160 -14.53 -11.50 -15.64
CA PHE A 160 -13.99 -12.57 -16.45
C PHE A 160 -14.92 -13.77 -16.47
N ASP A 161 -15.46 -14.20 -15.33
CA ASP A 161 -16.37 -15.37 -15.19
C ASP A 161 -17.79 -15.18 -15.73
N VAL A 162 -18.26 -13.94 -15.89
CA VAL A 162 -19.58 -13.65 -16.48
C VAL A 162 -19.57 -14.00 -17.97
N LYS A 163 -20.67 -14.55 -18.50
CA LYS A 163 -20.78 -14.94 -19.92
C LYS A 163 -21.35 -13.85 -20.84
N ASN A 164 -22.25 -13.02 -20.30
CA ASN A 164 -22.92 -11.93 -21.00
C ASN A 164 -21.94 -10.78 -21.34
N ASP A 165 -22.19 -10.06 -22.43
CA ASP A 165 -21.49 -8.83 -22.85
C ASP A 165 -21.63 -7.68 -21.85
N ALA A 166 -22.68 -7.68 -21.03
CA ALA A 166 -22.84 -6.74 -19.92
C ALA A 166 -21.68 -6.80 -18.89
N LYS A 167 -20.78 -7.79 -18.98
CA LYS A 167 -19.55 -7.85 -18.16
C LYS A 167 -18.65 -6.62 -18.34
N ILE A 168 -18.78 -5.84 -19.42
CA ILE A 168 -18.06 -4.55 -19.58
C ILE A 168 -18.25 -3.67 -18.35
N ILE A 169 -19.47 -3.62 -17.80
CA ILE A 169 -19.80 -2.80 -16.63
C ILE A 169 -18.91 -3.18 -15.43
N LEU A 170 -18.61 -4.46 -15.24
CA LEU A 170 -17.74 -4.93 -14.17
C LEU A 170 -16.27 -4.56 -14.43
N TYR A 171 -15.78 -4.64 -15.67
CA TYR A 171 -14.44 -4.17 -16.00
C TYR A 171 -14.31 -2.65 -15.83
N VAL A 172 -15.33 -1.87 -16.22
CA VAL A 172 -15.38 -0.42 -15.99
C VAL A 172 -15.38 -0.11 -14.50
N LEU A 173 -16.22 -0.79 -13.71
CA LEU A 173 -16.25 -0.63 -12.25
C LEU A 173 -14.90 -0.97 -11.62
N SER A 174 -14.26 -2.06 -12.05
CA SER A 174 -12.92 -2.44 -11.60
C SER A 174 -11.88 -1.35 -11.91
N ALA A 175 -11.88 -0.80 -13.13
CA ALA A 175 -10.98 0.27 -13.54
C ALA A 175 -11.22 1.56 -12.75
N VAL A 176 -12.48 1.92 -12.51
CA VAL A 176 -12.87 3.06 -11.67
C VAL A 176 -12.32 2.89 -10.25
N ILE A 177 -12.52 1.73 -9.62
CA ILE A 177 -12.04 1.45 -8.26
C ILE A 177 -10.51 1.45 -8.21
N LEU A 178 -9.83 0.88 -9.23
CA LEU A 178 -8.37 0.94 -9.34
C LEU A 178 -7.88 2.39 -9.49
N THR A 179 -8.61 3.23 -10.22
CA THR A 179 -8.27 4.65 -10.40
C THR A 179 -8.36 5.39 -9.07
N VAL A 180 -9.40 5.13 -8.28
CA VAL A 180 -9.50 5.67 -6.92
C VAL A 180 -8.38 5.12 -6.02
N ALA A 181 -8.03 3.84 -6.12
CA ALA A 181 -6.89 3.24 -5.42
C ALA A 181 -5.56 3.92 -5.79
N TYR A 182 -5.38 4.27 -7.05
CA TYR A 182 -4.22 5.03 -7.55
C TYR A 182 -4.15 6.43 -6.95
N LEU A 183 -5.29 7.12 -6.87
CA LEU A 183 -5.36 8.45 -6.22
C LEU A 183 -5.17 8.37 -4.70
N VAL A 184 -5.55 7.25 -4.06
CA VAL A 184 -5.23 6.97 -2.65
C VAL A 184 -3.73 6.74 -2.47
N LYS A 185 -3.12 5.95 -3.35
CA LYS A 185 -1.68 5.63 -3.35
C LYS A 185 -1.21 5.23 -4.75
N PHE A 186 -0.21 5.94 -5.29
CA PHE A 186 0.23 5.79 -6.68
C PHE A 186 0.81 4.41 -7.05
N ASN A 187 1.40 3.69 -6.09
CA ASN A 187 1.92 2.33 -6.32
C ASN A 187 0.82 1.31 -6.65
N SER A 188 -0.47 1.65 -6.51
CA SER A 188 -1.60 0.83 -7.02
C SER A 188 -1.56 0.62 -8.54
N LEU A 189 -0.90 1.51 -9.29
CA LEU A 189 -0.85 1.46 -10.76
C LEU A 189 -0.27 0.14 -11.29
N VAL A 190 0.59 -0.54 -10.52
CA VAL A 190 1.20 -1.81 -10.91
C VAL A 190 0.18 -2.94 -11.12
N ILE A 191 -1.05 -2.77 -10.65
CA ILE A 191 -2.14 -3.73 -10.83
C ILE A 191 -2.89 -3.53 -12.17
N ALA A 192 -2.76 -2.36 -12.82
CA ALA A 192 -3.43 -2.10 -14.10
C ALA A 192 -3.09 -3.13 -15.20
N PRO A 193 -1.82 -3.56 -15.39
CA PRO A 193 -1.50 -4.63 -16.34
C PRO A 193 -2.19 -5.97 -16.03
N VAL A 194 -2.44 -6.28 -14.75
CA VAL A 194 -3.13 -7.51 -14.33
C VAL A 194 -4.58 -7.51 -14.77
N ILE A 195 -5.28 -6.38 -14.58
CA ILE A 195 -6.67 -6.21 -15.06
C ILE A 195 -6.71 -6.21 -16.60
N ALA A 196 -5.73 -5.58 -17.25
CA ALA A 196 -5.62 -5.61 -18.71
C ALA A 196 -5.47 -7.04 -19.25
N MET A 197 -4.68 -7.91 -18.58
CA MET A 197 -4.59 -9.32 -18.95
C MET A 197 -5.93 -10.05 -18.89
N LEU A 198 -6.80 -9.76 -17.92
CA LEU A 198 -8.14 -10.36 -17.88
C LEU A 198 -8.97 -9.99 -19.12
N VAL A 199 -8.89 -8.74 -19.58
CA VAL A 199 -9.58 -8.29 -20.81
C VAL A 199 -8.95 -8.95 -22.05
N ILE A 200 -7.62 -8.96 -22.15
CA ILE A 200 -6.89 -9.55 -23.29
C ILE A 200 -7.21 -11.04 -23.46
N PHE A 201 -7.24 -11.79 -22.36
CA PHE A 201 -7.52 -13.22 -22.34
C PHE A 201 -9.02 -13.56 -22.21
N ASP A 202 -9.91 -12.57 -22.20
CA ASP A 202 -11.36 -12.83 -22.22
C ASP A 202 -11.75 -13.54 -23.53
N SER A 203 -12.80 -14.36 -23.47
CA SER A 203 -13.28 -15.14 -24.61
C SER A 203 -13.99 -14.30 -25.68
N LYS A 204 -14.15 -12.99 -25.44
CA LYS A 204 -14.77 -12.04 -26.36
C LYS A 204 -13.83 -11.70 -27.53
N ASP A 205 -14.41 -11.14 -28.60
CA ASP A 205 -13.66 -10.73 -29.78
C ASP A 205 -12.82 -9.45 -29.53
N TRP A 206 -11.98 -9.09 -30.49
CA TRP A 206 -11.11 -7.92 -30.37
C TRP A 206 -11.88 -6.60 -30.37
N THR A 207 -13.01 -6.52 -31.08
CA THR A 207 -13.88 -5.34 -31.09
C THR A 207 -14.38 -5.03 -29.69
N TRP A 208 -14.90 -6.05 -28.98
CA TRP A 208 -15.35 -5.92 -27.60
C TRP A 208 -14.19 -5.59 -26.64
N LYS A 209 -13.00 -6.17 -26.85
CA LYS A 209 -11.82 -5.89 -26.02
C LYS A 209 -11.35 -4.44 -26.16
N ILE A 210 -11.30 -3.94 -27.39
CA ILE A 210 -10.94 -2.54 -27.69
C ILE A 210 -12.00 -1.60 -27.11
N ALA A 211 -13.29 -1.90 -27.31
CA ALA A 211 -14.37 -1.11 -26.73
C ALA A 211 -14.27 -1.06 -25.20
N THR A 212 -14.03 -2.20 -24.55
CA THR A 212 -13.82 -2.28 -23.11
C THR A 212 -12.65 -1.41 -22.67
N ALA A 213 -11.50 -1.49 -23.36
CA ALA A 213 -10.32 -0.69 -23.04
C ALA A 213 -10.55 0.83 -23.20
N ILE A 214 -11.27 1.25 -24.25
CA ILE A 214 -11.61 2.65 -24.48
C ILE A 214 -12.53 3.16 -23.37
N VAL A 215 -13.58 2.41 -23.02
CA VAL A 215 -14.54 2.83 -21.99
C VAL A 215 -13.89 2.86 -20.61
N THR A 216 -13.07 1.87 -20.25
CA THR A 216 -12.35 1.89 -18.97
C THR A 216 -11.36 3.05 -18.90
N LEU A 217 -10.57 3.29 -19.95
CA LEU A 217 -9.62 4.40 -20.00
C LEU A 217 -10.32 5.76 -19.94
N SER A 218 -11.46 5.91 -20.63
CA SER A 218 -12.26 7.13 -20.60
C SER A 218 -12.81 7.40 -19.19
N ALA A 219 -13.32 6.37 -18.52
CA ALA A 219 -13.81 6.49 -17.15
C ALA A 219 -12.69 6.88 -16.17
N SER A 220 -11.54 6.20 -16.25
CA SER A 220 -10.35 6.52 -15.44
C SER A 220 -9.85 7.95 -15.67
N THR A 221 -9.72 8.35 -16.94
CA THR A 221 -9.27 9.70 -17.31
C THR A 221 -10.23 10.76 -16.80
N THR A 222 -11.53 10.53 -16.89
CA THR A 222 -12.56 11.45 -16.37
C THR A 222 -12.43 11.62 -14.86
N ILE A 223 -12.23 10.54 -14.11
CA ILE A 223 -12.06 10.61 -12.64
C ILE A 223 -10.80 11.38 -12.27
N ILE A 224 -9.67 11.09 -12.93
CA ILE A 224 -8.42 11.81 -12.69
C ILE A 224 -8.58 13.29 -13.04
N PHE A 225 -9.20 13.61 -14.17
CA PHE A 225 -9.43 15.00 -14.58
C PHE A 225 -10.30 15.75 -13.57
N VAL A 226 -11.43 15.17 -13.15
CA VAL A 226 -12.31 15.76 -12.13
C VAL A 226 -11.54 15.96 -10.82
N PHE A 227 -10.80 14.95 -10.36
CA PHE A 227 -9.98 15.07 -9.16
C PHE A 227 -8.94 16.20 -9.26
N VAL A 228 -8.25 16.29 -10.41
CA VAL A 228 -7.22 17.30 -10.65
C VAL A 228 -7.81 18.69 -10.63
N GLU A 229 -8.84 18.95 -11.42
CA GLU A 229 -9.36 20.32 -11.59
C GLU A 229 -10.21 20.78 -10.40
N THR A 230 -10.88 19.87 -9.68
CA THR A 230 -11.78 20.25 -8.57
C THR A 230 -11.15 20.24 -7.18
N PHE A 231 -10.05 19.50 -6.98
CA PHE A 231 -9.43 19.35 -5.67
C PHE A 231 -7.91 19.57 -5.67
N HIS A 232 -7.18 18.95 -6.59
CA HIS A 232 -5.71 19.02 -6.58
C HIS A 232 -5.19 20.40 -7.02
N TYR A 233 -5.48 20.82 -8.25
CA TYR A 233 -4.98 22.05 -8.84
C TYR A 233 -5.30 23.32 -8.03
N PRO A 234 -6.52 23.50 -7.48
CA PRO A 234 -6.83 24.67 -6.65
C PRO A 234 -5.98 24.79 -5.37
N THR A 235 -5.39 23.68 -4.91
CA THR A 235 -4.60 23.65 -3.68
C THR A 235 -3.10 23.63 -3.93
N THR A 236 -2.66 23.11 -5.08
CA THR A 236 -1.23 22.94 -5.39
C THR A 236 -0.69 23.85 -6.48
N ASN A 237 -1.56 24.57 -7.19
CA ASN A 237 -1.22 25.34 -8.40
C ASN A 237 -0.52 24.50 -9.50
N SER A 238 -0.64 23.17 -9.45
CA SER A 238 -0.10 22.26 -10.46
C SER A 238 -1.11 21.19 -10.85
N ARG A 239 -1.07 20.79 -12.13
CA ARG A 239 -1.83 19.64 -12.64
C ARG A 239 -1.05 18.33 -12.51
N GLN A 240 0.23 18.40 -12.17
CA GLN A 240 1.07 17.24 -11.90
C GLN A 240 0.74 16.71 -10.50
N LEU A 241 0.31 15.45 -10.43
CA LEU A 241 -0.15 14.83 -9.18
C LEU A 241 0.93 14.72 -8.08
N SER A 242 2.22 14.74 -8.46
CA SER A 242 3.34 14.68 -7.53
C SER A 242 4.64 15.18 -8.14
N TYR A 243 5.50 15.77 -7.31
CA TYR A 243 6.89 16.09 -7.57
C TYR A 243 7.86 15.44 -6.57
N ASP A 244 7.59 14.21 -6.14
CA ASP A 244 8.45 13.45 -5.19
C ASP A 244 9.33 12.39 -5.88
N HIS A 245 9.41 12.42 -7.21
CA HIS A 245 10.08 11.37 -7.95
C HIS A 245 11.60 11.40 -7.71
N ALA A 246 12.23 12.58 -7.71
CA ALA A 246 13.67 12.66 -7.46
C ALA A 246 14.03 12.21 -6.04
N TRP A 247 13.24 12.55 -5.02
CA TRP A 247 13.46 12.02 -3.67
C TRP A 247 13.54 10.49 -3.69
N VAL A 248 12.48 9.85 -4.17
CA VAL A 248 12.34 8.39 -4.12
C VAL A 248 13.35 7.70 -5.04
N LEU A 249 13.55 8.24 -6.25
CA LEU A 249 14.39 7.60 -7.25
C LEU A 249 15.88 7.79 -6.98
N ILE A 250 16.32 8.94 -6.45
CA ILE A 250 17.72 9.14 -6.10
C ILE A 250 18.09 8.30 -4.88
N ASP A 251 17.22 8.21 -3.87
CA ASP A 251 17.42 7.30 -2.73
C ASP A 251 17.53 5.83 -3.16
N ALA A 252 16.87 5.47 -4.27
CA ALA A 252 16.93 4.13 -4.84
C ALA A 252 18.25 3.79 -5.55
N ILE A 253 19.09 4.78 -5.86
CA ILE A 253 20.35 4.61 -6.61
C ILE A 253 21.40 3.95 -5.71
N PRO A 254 22.15 2.95 -6.20
CA PRO A 254 23.29 2.40 -5.47
C PRO A 254 24.31 3.47 -5.08
N ASN A 255 24.71 3.51 -3.80
CA ASN A 255 25.57 4.56 -3.23
C ASN A 255 26.86 4.79 -4.01
N ASN A 256 27.39 3.73 -4.62
CA ASN A 256 28.63 3.77 -5.38
C ASN A 256 28.46 4.31 -6.81
N TYR A 257 27.26 4.68 -7.26
CA TYR A 257 27.05 5.15 -8.64
C TYR A 257 27.49 6.60 -8.84
N ILE A 258 26.89 7.57 -8.12
CA ILE A 258 27.20 9.00 -8.29
C ILE A 258 28.65 9.34 -7.86
N THR A 259 29.23 8.52 -6.98
CA THR A 259 30.59 8.70 -6.49
C THR A 259 31.67 8.10 -7.40
N GLN A 260 31.30 7.45 -8.53
CA GLN A 260 32.29 6.96 -9.51
C GLN A 260 33.12 8.09 -10.09
N GLU A 261 34.21 7.76 -10.78
CA GLU A 261 34.97 8.75 -11.55
C GLU A 261 34.05 9.46 -12.56
N PRO A 262 34.14 10.81 -12.73
CA PRO A 262 33.25 11.57 -13.60
C PRO A 262 33.15 11.03 -15.04
N ASN A 263 34.24 10.47 -15.57
CA ASN A 263 34.27 9.86 -16.89
C ASN A 263 33.38 8.61 -17.05
N LYS A 264 32.98 7.95 -15.95
CA LYS A 264 32.08 6.78 -15.93
C LYS A 264 30.60 7.17 -15.82
N LEU A 265 30.30 8.41 -15.47
CA LEU A 265 28.94 8.90 -15.30
C LEU A 265 28.30 9.31 -16.64
N GLY A 266 26.98 9.14 -16.69
CA GLY A 266 26.13 9.72 -17.73
C GLY A 266 26.02 11.24 -17.57
N ILE A 267 25.49 11.92 -18.59
CA ILE A 267 25.44 13.39 -18.61
C ILE A 267 24.54 13.95 -17.52
N ASN A 268 23.41 13.31 -17.21
CA ASN A 268 22.50 13.79 -16.17
C ASN A 268 23.05 13.49 -14.78
N SER A 269 23.73 12.37 -14.61
CA SER A 269 24.43 12.02 -13.38
C SER A 269 25.57 13.01 -13.08
N LEU A 270 26.30 13.45 -14.11
CA LEU A 270 27.29 14.53 -14.00
C LEU A 270 26.63 15.86 -13.60
N ARG A 271 25.49 16.20 -14.20
CA ARG A 271 24.72 17.39 -13.82
C ARG A 271 24.24 17.34 -12.38
N TRP A 272 23.73 16.21 -11.92
CA TRP A 272 23.32 16.01 -10.53
C TRP A 272 24.50 16.18 -9.58
N ARG A 273 25.65 15.59 -9.91
CA ARG A 273 26.88 15.75 -9.15
C ARG A 273 27.36 17.19 -9.10
N ALA A 274 27.33 17.90 -10.24
CA ALA A 274 27.70 19.31 -10.30
C ALA A 274 26.75 20.18 -9.45
N LEU A 275 25.45 19.89 -9.46
CA LEU A 275 24.48 20.54 -8.58
C LEU A 275 24.76 20.24 -7.10
N GLY A 276 25.07 19.00 -6.75
CA GLY A 276 25.44 18.61 -5.39
C GLY A 276 26.69 19.32 -4.86
N ALA A 277 27.58 19.79 -5.73
CA ALA A 277 28.77 20.55 -5.36
C ALA A 277 28.50 22.04 -5.09
N ILE A 278 27.40 22.60 -5.61
CA ILE A 278 27.08 24.03 -5.51
C ILE A 278 25.88 24.33 -4.59
N LEU A 279 24.99 23.36 -4.40
CA LEU A 279 23.83 23.54 -3.54
C LEU A 279 24.22 23.42 -2.07
N PRO A 280 23.67 24.28 -1.19
CA PRO A 280 23.83 24.13 0.26
C PRO A 280 23.27 22.77 0.72
N PRO A 281 24.01 21.97 1.52
CA PRO A 281 23.56 20.66 2.01
C PRO A 281 22.56 20.80 3.18
N GLU A 282 21.51 21.61 3.00
CA GLU A 282 20.49 21.90 4.01
C GLU A 282 19.36 20.87 4.01
N TYR A 283 19.64 19.64 4.42
CA TYR A 283 18.67 18.54 4.42
C TYR A 283 17.48 18.73 5.38
N PHE A 284 17.62 19.60 6.38
CA PHE A 284 16.53 19.96 7.30
C PHE A 284 15.38 20.72 6.62
N ARG A 285 15.53 21.10 5.35
CA ARG A 285 14.48 21.73 4.53
C ARG A 285 13.43 20.73 4.01
N ALA A 286 13.49 19.45 4.39
CA ALA A 286 12.44 18.48 4.11
C ALA A 286 11.05 19.03 4.49
N ALA A 287 10.08 18.96 3.57
CA ALA A 287 8.72 19.40 3.85
C ALA A 287 7.71 18.68 2.97
N ALA A 288 6.43 18.64 3.39
CA ALA A 288 5.32 18.26 2.53
C ALA A 288 4.93 19.46 1.64
N TYR A 289 5.35 19.45 0.38
CA TYR A 289 5.15 20.57 -0.54
C TYR A 289 3.66 20.77 -0.87
N GLN A 290 3.08 21.88 -0.41
CA GLN A 290 1.67 22.21 -0.67
C GLN A 290 1.46 22.89 -2.02
N ASP A 291 2.46 23.59 -2.56
CA ASP A 291 2.41 24.37 -3.80
C ASP A 291 3.66 24.08 -4.66
N VAL A 292 3.54 24.19 -5.98
CA VAL A 292 4.65 24.08 -6.93
C VAL A 292 5.72 25.16 -6.74
N ASP A 293 5.32 26.33 -6.23
CA ASP A 293 6.21 27.45 -5.93
C ASP A 293 6.86 27.34 -4.54
N TRP A 294 6.62 26.22 -3.83
CA TRP A 294 7.26 25.95 -2.55
C TRP A 294 8.80 25.96 -2.68
N GLY A 295 9.48 26.58 -1.71
CA GLY A 295 10.93 26.65 -1.65
C GLY A 295 11.43 27.97 -1.07
N ALA A 296 12.69 28.29 -1.35
CA ALA A 296 13.28 29.56 -0.97
C ALA A 296 12.60 30.74 -1.69
N PRO A 297 12.69 31.98 -1.15
CA PRO A 297 12.24 33.19 -1.85
C PRO A 297 12.87 33.30 -3.25
N LYS A 298 12.16 33.95 -4.19
CA LYS A 298 12.58 34.04 -5.60
C LYS A 298 13.99 34.62 -5.76
N GLU A 299 14.33 35.58 -4.92
CA GLU A 299 15.63 36.27 -4.90
C GLU A 299 16.77 35.32 -4.50
N VAL A 300 16.47 34.39 -3.58
CA VAL A 300 17.42 33.34 -3.15
C VAL A 300 17.54 32.26 -4.22
N ARG A 301 16.44 31.90 -4.89
CA ARG A 301 16.42 30.87 -5.96
C ARG A 301 17.11 31.33 -7.24
N ALA A 302 17.00 32.61 -7.60
CA ALA A 302 17.51 33.15 -8.86
C ALA A 302 18.96 32.77 -9.19
N PRO A 303 19.96 32.92 -8.30
CA PRO A 303 21.34 32.51 -8.59
C PRO A 303 21.48 31.00 -8.81
N TYR A 304 20.82 30.17 -7.99
CA TYR A 304 20.87 28.71 -8.14
C TYR A 304 20.18 28.23 -9.41
N LEU A 305 19.06 28.87 -9.79
CA LEU A 305 18.36 28.57 -11.03
C LEU A 305 19.21 28.94 -12.26
N ALA A 306 19.97 30.05 -12.21
CA ALA A 306 20.91 30.41 -13.27
C ALA A 306 22.04 29.38 -13.39
N GLN A 307 22.61 28.92 -12.27
CA GLN A 307 23.62 27.86 -12.25
C GLN A 307 23.07 26.53 -12.76
N TYR A 308 21.85 26.16 -12.35
CA TYR A 308 21.15 25.00 -12.87
C TYR A 308 21.02 25.06 -14.40
N ASN A 309 20.54 26.18 -14.94
CA ASN A 309 20.38 26.36 -16.38
C ASN A 309 21.72 26.30 -17.12
N TYR A 310 22.80 26.83 -16.54
CA TYR A 310 24.14 26.67 -17.10
C TYR A 310 24.55 25.20 -17.17
N LEU A 311 24.43 24.45 -16.06
CA LEU A 311 24.78 23.03 -16.01
C LEU A 311 23.92 22.15 -16.92
N MET A 312 22.64 22.48 -17.09
CA MET A 312 21.77 21.78 -18.04
C MET A 312 22.19 21.98 -19.49
N ASN A 313 22.87 23.07 -19.83
CA ASN A 313 23.35 23.36 -21.18
C ASN A 313 24.82 23.00 -21.40
N ALA A 314 25.58 22.76 -20.33
CA ALA A 314 26.98 22.37 -20.42
C ALA A 314 27.17 21.03 -21.16
N SER A 315 28.23 20.97 -21.97
CA SER A 315 28.67 19.75 -22.63
C SER A 315 29.20 18.74 -21.61
N ARG A 316 29.27 17.47 -22.01
CA ARG A 316 29.80 16.41 -21.14
C ARG A 316 31.25 16.68 -20.70
N SER A 317 32.10 17.19 -21.59
CA SER A 317 33.49 17.54 -21.25
C SER A 317 33.58 18.65 -20.22
N GLU A 318 32.75 19.70 -20.36
CA GLU A 318 32.69 20.79 -19.37
C GLU A 318 32.19 20.29 -18.02
N LEU A 319 31.20 19.41 -18.00
CA LEU A 319 30.69 18.81 -16.76
C LEU A 319 31.72 17.91 -16.06
N ILE A 320 32.51 17.15 -16.81
CA ILE A 320 33.62 16.34 -16.27
C ILE A 320 34.67 17.27 -15.65
N ASP A 321 35.08 18.32 -16.36
CA ASP A 321 36.04 19.30 -15.85
C ASP A 321 35.52 20.00 -14.59
N PHE A 322 34.26 20.45 -14.62
CA PHE A 322 33.60 21.10 -13.49
C PHE A 322 33.55 20.20 -12.25
N THR A 323 33.04 18.97 -12.38
CA THR A 323 32.91 18.03 -11.25
C THR A 323 34.24 17.52 -10.72
N THR A 324 35.32 17.64 -11.51
CA THR A 324 36.69 17.36 -11.07
C THR A 324 37.25 18.53 -10.27
N LYS A 325 37.00 19.77 -10.71
CA LYS A 325 37.44 21.01 -10.03
C LYS A 325 36.63 21.33 -8.77
N HIS A 326 35.36 20.93 -8.75
CA HIS A 326 34.42 21.15 -7.66
C HIS A 326 33.90 19.79 -7.15
N PRO A 327 34.67 19.10 -6.28
CA PRO A 327 34.22 17.84 -5.71
C PRO A 327 32.99 18.05 -4.82
N LEU A 328 32.25 16.97 -4.59
CA LEU A 328 31.12 16.97 -3.65
C LEU A 328 31.64 17.31 -2.24
N PRO A 329 30.89 18.11 -1.45
CA PRO A 329 31.27 18.40 -0.08
C PRO A 329 31.22 17.12 0.77
N GLU A 330 32.00 17.06 1.85
CA GLU A 330 32.02 15.90 2.76
C GLU A 330 30.66 15.61 3.38
N THR A 331 29.84 16.65 3.56
CA THR A 331 28.48 16.55 4.08
C THR A 331 27.45 16.15 3.02
N PHE A 332 27.85 15.88 1.78
CA PHE A 332 26.92 15.46 0.73
C PHE A 332 26.36 14.07 1.03
N ASP A 333 25.04 14.00 1.23
CA ASP A 333 24.29 12.76 1.32
C ASP A 333 23.41 12.61 0.09
N ILE A 334 23.68 11.56 -0.70
CA ILE A 334 22.92 11.24 -1.90
C ILE A 334 21.45 10.94 -1.60
N HIS A 335 21.16 10.25 -0.50
CA HIS A 335 19.83 9.73 -0.17
C HIS A 335 18.81 10.84 0.07
N VAL A 336 19.31 12.01 0.46
CA VAL A 336 18.52 13.22 0.72
C VAL A 336 18.93 14.39 -0.18
N SER A 337 19.73 14.13 -1.22
CA SER A 337 20.26 15.19 -2.11
C SER A 337 19.20 15.87 -2.99
N ALA A 338 18.00 15.31 -3.10
CA ALA A 338 16.88 15.98 -3.75
C ALA A 338 16.33 17.17 -2.94
N ILE A 339 16.45 17.14 -1.59
CA ILE A 339 15.87 18.16 -0.70
C ILE A 339 16.39 19.58 -1.02
N PRO A 340 17.70 19.81 -1.13
CA PRO A 340 18.19 21.14 -1.50
C PRO A 340 17.78 21.55 -2.92
N GLY A 341 17.72 20.61 -3.86
CA GLY A 341 17.27 20.89 -5.23
C GLY A 341 15.83 21.40 -5.26
N TYR A 342 14.94 20.73 -4.54
CA TYR A 342 13.55 21.16 -4.40
C TYR A 342 13.43 22.56 -3.77
N TYR A 343 14.21 22.84 -2.73
CA TYR A 343 14.14 24.13 -2.03
C TYR A 343 14.76 25.29 -2.83
N TYR A 344 15.94 25.10 -3.45
CA TYR A 344 16.71 26.18 -4.07
C TYR A 344 16.48 26.33 -5.59
N ILE A 345 16.06 25.27 -6.28
CA ILE A 345 15.86 25.28 -7.75
C ILE A 345 14.37 25.26 -8.06
N GLY A 346 13.66 24.27 -7.52
CA GLY A 346 12.24 24.07 -7.72
C GLY A 346 11.87 22.62 -7.96
N LEU A 347 10.61 22.29 -7.66
CA LEU A 347 10.06 20.94 -7.76
C LEU A 347 10.18 20.36 -9.17
N PRO A 348 9.69 21.02 -10.25
CA PRO A 348 9.69 20.42 -11.59
C PRO A 348 11.09 20.13 -12.14
N GLN A 349 12.03 21.06 -11.93
CA GLN A 349 13.40 20.96 -12.43
C GLN A 349 14.15 19.80 -11.78
N THR A 350 14.05 19.73 -10.45
CA THR A 350 14.75 18.71 -9.66
C THR A 350 14.19 17.32 -9.93
N ASP A 351 12.86 17.20 -10.04
CA ASP A 351 12.21 15.93 -10.39
C ASP A 351 12.60 15.41 -11.77
N ALA A 352 12.57 16.28 -12.78
CA ALA A 352 12.93 15.91 -14.15
C ALA A 352 14.36 15.39 -14.24
N LEU A 353 15.30 16.06 -13.55
CA LEU A 353 16.69 15.63 -13.52
C LEU A 353 16.87 14.33 -12.74
N GLY A 354 16.25 14.19 -11.55
CA GLY A 354 16.37 12.98 -10.74
C GLY A 354 15.85 11.73 -11.45
N ILE A 355 14.73 11.84 -12.19
CA ILE A 355 14.21 10.78 -13.05
C ILE A 355 15.25 10.39 -14.13
N ALA A 356 15.88 11.37 -14.76
CA ALA A 356 16.88 11.12 -15.80
C ALA A 356 18.14 10.43 -15.23
N VAL A 357 18.61 10.86 -14.06
CA VAL A 357 19.75 10.26 -13.34
C VAL A 357 19.44 8.80 -12.98
N TYR A 358 18.25 8.53 -12.44
CA TYR A 358 17.84 7.17 -12.12
C TYR A 358 17.84 6.26 -13.36
N LYS A 359 17.29 6.74 -14.48
CA LYS A 359 17.32 5.98 -15.75
C LYS A 359 18.75 5.68 -16.22
N GLU A 360 19.66 6.66 -16.13
CA GLU A 360 21.08 6.44 -16.46
C GLU A 360 21.71 5.39 -15.54
N SER A 361 21.43 5.43 -14.24
CA SER A 361 21.97 4.48 -13.28
C SER A 361 21.49 3.04 -13.52
N VAL A 362 20.21 2.84 -13.83
CA VAL A 362 19.66 1.51 -14.17
C VAL A 362 20.34 0.93 -15.40
N LEU A 363 20.59 1.75 -16.42
CA LEU A 363 21.26 1.32 -17.66
C LEU A 363 22.75 1.05 -17.45
N ALA A 364 23.42 1.82 -16.58
CA ALA A 364 24.85 1.69 -16.33
C ALA A 364 25.20 0.47 -15.44
N ILE A 365 24.37 0.16 -14.44
CA ILE A 365 24.64 -0.90 -13.45
C ILE A 365 23.41 -1.81 -13.19
N PRO A 366 22.81 -2.43 -14.22
CA PRO A 366 21.59 -3.24 -14.07
C PRO A 366 21.75 -4.40 -13.09
N ALA A 367 22.96 -4.98 -12.99
CA ALA A 367 23.27 -6.06 -12.06
C ALA A 367 23.06 -5.66 -10.58
N ALA A 368 23.32 -4.40 -10.22
CA ALA A 368 23.12 -3.91 -8.86
C ALA A 368 21.62 -3.89 -8.49
N TYR A 369 20.75 -3.49 -9.43
CA TYR A 369 19.30 -3.50 -9.24
C TYR A 369 18.74 -4.92 -9.16
N ILE A 370 19.24 -5.85 -9.98
CA ILE A 370 18.85 -7.26 -9.90
C ILE A 370 19.27 -7.85 -8.55
N ALA A 371 20.50 -7.56 -8.09
CA ALA A 371 20.98 -8.00 -6.78
C ALA A 371 20.13 -7.43 -5.62
N LYS A 372 19.79 -6.12 -5.67
CA LYS A 372 18.87 -5.47 -4.71
C LYS A 372 17.51 -6.18 -4.69
N LEU A 373 16.97 -6.52 -5.86
CA LEU A 373 15.69 -7.21 -5.96
C LEU A 373 15.75 -8.62 -5.35
N ILE A 374 16.78 -9.42 -5.68
CA ILE A 374 16.95 -10.79 -5.15
C ILE A 374 17.12 -10.76 -3.62
N THR A 375 18.01 -9.90 -3.12
CA THR A 375 18.25 -9.75 -1.67
C THR A 375 16.99 -9.28 -0.95
N GLY A 376 16.26 -8.33 -1.53
CA GLY A 376 14.99 -7.85 -1.02
C GLY A 376 13.91 -8.93 -0.95
N TRP A 377 13.81 -9.79 -1.97
CA TRP A 377 12.88 -10.93 -1.97
C TRP A 377 13.24 -11.97 -0.90
N LEU A 378 14.52 -12.24 -0.69
CA LEU A 378 14.96 -13.13 0.39
C LEU A 378 14.62 -12.55 1.77
N ALA A 379 14.88 -11.26 1.98
CA ALA A 379 14.54 -10.56 3.21
C ALA A 379 13.03 -10.57 3.48
N PHE A 380 12.20 -10.31 2.46
CA PHE A 380 10.75 -10.32 2.55
C PHE A 380 10.16 -11.62 3.13
N PHE A 381 10.77 -12.78 2.87
CA PHE A 381 10.29 -14.07 3.37
C PHE A 381 10.88 -14.48 4.73
N ILE A 382 11.89 -13.78 5.24
CA ILE A 382 12.66 -14.18 6.43
C ILE A 382 12.52 -13.17 7.57
N GLU A 383 12.34 -11.88 7.27
CA GLU A 383 12.21 -10.82 8.27
C GLU A 383 10.98 -11.01 9.17
N LYS A 384 11.01 -10.39 10.36
CA LYS A 384 9.93 -10.54 11.35
C LYS A 384 8.67 -9.81 10.86
N PRO A 385 7.47 -10.30 11.20
CA PRO A 385 6.22 -9.60 10.92
C PRO A 385 6.23 -8.18 11.52
N PHE A 386 5.74 -7.21 10.75
CA PHE A 386 5.54 -5.84 11.22
C PHE A 386 4.42 -5.79 12.28
N GLN A 387 4.63 -5.02 13.34
CA GLN A 387 3.63 -4.75 14.36
C GLN A 387 3.22 -3.27 14.30
N LEU A 388 1.91 -3.00 14.19
CA LEU A 388 1.34 -1.64 14.14
C LEU A 388 0.51 -1.28 15.38
N THR A 389 0.30 -2.25 16.26
CA THR A 389 -0.51 -2.12 17.46
C THR A 389 0.38 -2.25 18.69
N PRO A 390 0.32 -1.35 19.69
CA PRO A 390 1.09 -1.52 20.92
C PRO A 390 0.53 -2.69 21.74
N LEU A 391 1.39 -3.62 22.12
CA LEU A 391 1.06 -4.81 22.90
C LEU A 391 1.86 -4.83 24.20
N LYS A 392 1.45 -5.66 25.17
CA LYS A 392 2.23 -5.84 26.41
C LYS A 392 3.64 -6.42 26.16
N SER A 393 3.77 -7.31 25.18
CA SER A 393 5.04 -7.94 24.81
C SER A 393 5.96 -7.02 24.00
N ASN A 394 5.41 -6.00 23.36
CA ASN A 394 6.13 -5.00 22.59
C ASN A 394 5.24 -3.75 22.50
N SER A 395 5.59 -2.71 23.23
CA SER A 395 4.79 -1.50 23.35
C SER A 395 5.01 -0.50 22.22
N LEU A 396 5.82 -0.83 21.20
CA LEU A 396 6.24 0.09 20.13
C LEU A 396 6.91 1.34 20.71
N ASP A 397 7.86 1.14 21.63
CA ASP A 397 8.60 2.16 22.37
C ASP A 397 7.78 3.05 23.32
N LEU A 398 6.49 2.73 23.56
CA LEU A 398 5.67 3.45 24.54
C LEU A 398 5.88 2.90 25.95
N LEU A 399 5.74 3.77 26.95
CA LEU A 399 5.66 3.38 28.35
C LEU A 399 4.20 3.01 28.67
N ILE A 400 4.01 1.80 29.18
CA ILE A 400 2.71 1.31 29.65
C ILE A 400 2.62 1.59 31.14
N GLY A 401 1.58 2.34 31.56
CA GLY A 401 1.36 2.62 32.98
C GLY A 401 1.00 1.37 33.79
N ASP A 402 1.48 1.31 35.03
CA ASP A 402 1.30 0.15 35.93
C ASP A 402 -0.13 0.00 36.45
N ASN A 403 -0.90 1.09 36.49
CA ASN A 403 -2.25 1.13 37.06
C ASN A 403 -3.32 1.04 35.97
N ILE A 404 -4.31 0.17 36.20
CA ILE A 404 -5.54 0.11 35.40
C ILE A 404 -6.52 1.16 35.95
N GLN A 405 -6.99 2.06 35.07
CA GLN A 405 -7.95 3.10 35.40
C GLN A 405 -9.36 2.53 35.60
N ALA A 406 -10.26 3.32 36.17
CA ALA A 406 -11.65 2.91 36.43
C ALA A 406 -12.42 2.50 35.15
N ASP A 407 -12.05 3.05 33.98
CA ASP A 407 -12.63 2.68 32.68
C ASP A 407 -11.99 1.43 32.04
N GLY A 408 -11.13 0.73 32.78
CA GLY A 408 -10.40 -0.47 32.33
C GLY A 408 -9.18 -0.18 31.45
N SER A 409 -8.84 1.10 31.24
CA SER A 409 -7.70 1.50 30.40
C SER A 409 -6.38 1.56 31.15
N VAL A 410 -5.28 1.42 30.42
CA VAL A 410 -3.91 1.73 30.85
C VAL A 410 -3.40 2.93 30.08
N LYS A 411 -2.50 3.71 30.71
CA LYS A 411 -1.87 4.85 30.06
C LYS A 411 -0.77 4.36 29.08
N LEU A 412 -0.71 4.95 27.90
CA LEU A 412 0.31 4.71 26.88
C LEU A 412 1.04 6.03 26.58
N THR A 413 2.16 6.26 27.26
CA THR A 413 2.88 7.54 27.16
C THR A 413 4.15 7.42 26.32
N PRO A 414 4.48 8.45 25.52
CA PRO A 414 5.81 8.60 24.94
C PRO A 414 6.91 8.61 26.02
N PRO A 415 8.10 8.06 25.75
CA PRO A 415 9.25 8.22 26.64
C PRO A 415 9.68 9.70 26.75
N PRO A 416 10.27 10.11 27.89
CA PRO A 416 10.81 11.46 28.04
C PRO A 416 11.80 11.83 26.94
N GLY A 417 11.69 13.04 26.40
CA GLY A 417 12.59 13.56 25.35
C GLY A 417 12.31 13.02 23.93
N ARG A 418 11.33 12.14 23.75
CA ARG A 418 10.90 11.66 22.42
C ARG A 418 9.73 12.51 21.92
N ILE A 419 9.82 12.91 20.65
CA ILE A 419 8.73 13.59 19.94
C ILE A 419 7.65 12.53 19.62
N PRO A 420 6.42 12.65 20.15
CA PRO A 420 5.40 11.61 20.01
C PRO A 420 5.07 11.25 18.56
N GLN A 421 5.09 12.23 17.67
CA GLN A 421 4.80 12.10 16.24
C GLN A 421 5.80 11.20 15.49
N HIS A 422 7.01 11.02 16.03
CA HIS A 422 8.07 10.20 15.43
C HIS A 422 8.01 8.73 15.88
N LEU A 423 7.13 8.39 16.84
CA LEU A 423 6.92 7.01 17.28
C LEU A 423 6.11 6.22 16.24
N LEU A 424 6.19 4.90 16.29
CA LEU A 424 5.40 4.02 15.42
C LEU A 424 3.90 4.06 15.75
N TYR A 425 3.57 4.32 17.02
CA TYR A 425 2.20 4.51 17.47
C TYR A 425 2.14 5.63 18.49
N TRP A 426 1.20 6.56 18.34
CA TRP A 426 0.79 7.47 19.40
C TRP A 426 -0.60 8.06 19.09
N ASN A 427 -1.33 8.39 20.15
CA ASN A 427 -2.58 9.13 20.10
C ASN A 427 -2.66 10.09 21.31
N PRO A 428 -3.18 11.32 21.15
CA PRO A 428 -3.33 12.30 22.22
C PRO A 428 -4.14 11.83 23.45
N ALA A 429 -5.01 10.83 23.30
CA ALA A 429 -5.75 10.24 24.41
C ALA A 429 -4.86 9.40 25.34
N GLU A 430 -3.67 8.97 24.87
CA GLU A 430 -2.66 8.23 25.62
C GLU A 430 -3.20 7.05 26.43
N LYS A 431 -4.15 6.31 25.85
CA LYS A 431 -4.81 5.20 26.54
C LYS A 431 -5.11 4.03 25.63
N ALA A 432 -5.12 2.83 26.21
CA ALA A 432 -5.64 1.62 25.58
C ALA A 432 -6.34 0.73 26.61
N GLN A 433 -7.33 -0.07 26.18
CA GLN A 433 -8.04 -0.98 27.07
C GLN A 433 -7.16 -2.18 27.46
N HIS A 434 -6.99 -2.41 28.77
CA HIS A 434 -6.07 -3.43 29.28
C HIS A 434 -6.43 -4.84 28.80
N GLN A 435 -7.72 -5.19 28.86
CA GLN A 435 -8.22 -6.49 28.43
C GLN A 435 -8.06 -6.71 26.92
N GLY A 436 -8.26 -5.65 26.14
CA GLY A 436 -8.03 -5.67 24.69
C GLY A 436 -6.56 -5.92 24.37
N MET A 437 -5.64 -5.22 25.04
CA MET A 437 -4.20 -5.45 24.87
C MET A 437 -3.78 -6.89 25.16
N ALA A 438 -4.36 -7.52 26.18
CA ALA A 438 -4.09 -8.92 26.48
C ALA A 438 -4.61 -9.86 25.38
N PHE A 439 -5.85 -9.67 24.94
CA PHE A 439 -6.47 -10.48 23.89
C PHE A 439 -5.73 -10.36 22.54
N PHE A 440 -5.41 -9.14 22.11
CA PHE A 440 -4.65 -8.93 20.87
C PHE A 440 -3.20 -9.37 21.01
N GLY A 441 -2.63 -9.36 22.21
CA GLY A 441 -1.34 -9.99 22.49
C GLY A 441 -1.35 -11.50 22.21
N TRP A 442 -2.41 -12.19 22.65
CA TRP A 442 -2.61 -13.61 22.34
C TRP A 442 -2.82 -13.87 20.84
N MET A 443 -3.63 -13.05 20.17
CA MET A 443 -3.78 -13.15 18.71
C MET A 443 -2.46 -12.95 17.97
N ASN A 444 -1.65 -11.96 18.38
CA ASN A 444 -0.36 -11.70 17.77
C ASN A 444 0.60 -12.89 17.93
N PHE A 445 0.57 -13.55 19.09
CA PHE A 445 1.34 -14.76 19.34
C PHE A 445 0.98 -15.92 18.40
N LEU A 446 -0.27 -15.97 17.93
CA LEU A 446 -0.74 -16.97 16.96
C LEU A 446 -0.41 -16.61 15.51
N THR A 447 0.10 -15.41 15.22
CA THR A 447 0.49 -15.01 13.87
C THR A 447 1.68 -15.84 13.40
N PRO A 448 1.55 -16.63 12.32
CA PRO A 448 2.67 -17.40 11.79
C PRO A 448 3.81 -16.50 11.31
N PRO A 449 5.06 -16.97 11.35
CA PRO A 449 6.19 -16.25 10.75
C PRO A 449 6.06 -16.21 9.20
N PRO A 450 6.70 -15.25 8.50
CA PRO A 450 6.52 -15.04 7.06
C PRO A 450 6.84 -16.25 6.18
N TRP A 451 7.85 -17.05 6.55
CA TRP A 451 8.19 -18.28 5.83
C TRP A 451 7.04 -19.31 5.82
N VAL A 452 6.15 -19.32 6.83
CA VAL A 452 4.96 -20.18 6.84
C VAL A 452 3.98 -19.74 5.76
N TYR A 453 3.80 -18.43 5.55
CA TYR A 453 2.97 -17.92 4.46
C TYR A 453 3.56 -18.26 3.08
N ALA A 454 4.89 -18.22 2.94
CA ALA A 454 5.57 -18.67 1.72
C ALA A 454 5.32 -20.16 1.44
N LEU A 455 5.42 -21.01 2.47
CA LEU A 455 5.12 -22.44 2.35
C LEU A 455 3.64 -22.67 1.99
N LEU A 456 2.72 -21.97 2.64
CA LEU A 456 1.29 -22.03 2.33
C LEU A 456 0.99 -21.57 0.90
N ALA A 457 1.69 -20.55 0.41
CA ALA A 457 1.56 -20.09 -0.97
C ALA A 457 2.05 -21.16 -1.96
N PHE A 458 3.19 -21.80 -1.69
CA PHE A 458 3.70 -22.90 -2.50
C PHE A 458 2.75 -24.09 -2.55
N VAL A 459 2.24 -24.54 -1.39
CA VAL A 459 1.24 -25.62 -1.29
C VAL A 459 -0.05 -25.23 -2.02
N SER A 460 -0.46 -23.97 -1.94
CA SER A 460 -1.63 -23.43 -2.65
C SER A 460 -1.46 -23.54 -4.17
N CYS A 461 -0.30 -23.17 -4.71
CA CYS A 461 0.01 -23.35 -6.14
C CYS A 461 -0.13 -24.80 -6.59
N ILE A 462 0.42 -25.75 -5.81
CA ILE A 462 0.31 -27.19 -6.11
C ILE A 462 -1.15 -27.64 -6.07
N ALA A 463 -1.89 -27.28 -5.01
CA ALA A 463 -3.28 -27.70 -4.85
C ALA A 463 -4.18 -27.16 -5.96
N ILE A 464 -4.02 -25.89 -6.34
CA ILE A 464 -4.77 -25.26 -7.42
C ILE A 464 -4.47 -25.95 -8.75
N SER A 465 -3.20 -26.15 -9.10
CA SER A 465 -2.81 -26.79 -10.35
C SER A 465 -3.33 -28.24 -10.48
N LYS A 466 -3.52 -28.95 -9.37
CA LYS A 466 -4.00 -30.34 -9.35
C LYS A 466 -5.52 -30.48 -9.27
N THR A 467 -6.25 -29.48 -8.75
CA THR A 467 -7.69 -29.60 -8.49
C THR A 467 -8.56 -28.70 -9.35
N GLN A 468 -8.01 -27.58 -9.83
CA GLN A 468 -8.79 -26.54 -10.51
C GLN A 468 -8.57 -26.59 -12.01
N ASN A 469 -9.54 -26.04 -12.76
CA ASN A 469 -9.41 -25.92 -14.21
C ASN A 469 -8.41 -24.80 -14.60
N ILE A 470 -8.00 -24.79 -15.87
CA ILE A 470 -7.03 -23.82 -16.39
C ILE A 470 -7.45 -22.37 -16.16
N ARG A 471 -8.76 -22.09 -16.22
CA ARG A 471 -9.33 -20.76 -16.00
C ARG A 471 -9.11 -20.28 -14.56
N LYS A 472 -9.39 -21.14 -13.59
CA LYS A 472 -9.18 -20.85 -12.17
C LYS A 472 -7.70 -20.80 -11.80
N ALA A 473 -6.88 -21.65 -12.41
CA ALA A 473 -5.43 -21.57 -12.28
C ALA A 473 -4.90 -20.23 -12.82
N PHE A 474 -5.38 -19.78 -13.98
CA PHE A 474 -5.05 -18.47 -14.54
C PHE A 474 -5.43 -17.32 -13.60
N GLN A 475 -6.66 -17.30 -13.08
CA GLN A 475 -7.10 -16.32 -12.09
C GLN A 475 -6.20 -16.30 -10.83
N ALA A 476 -5.81 -17.47 -10.33
CA ALA A 476 -4.89 -17.57 -9.19
C ALA A 476 -3.48 -17.05 -9.52
N SER A 477 -2.96 -17.36 -10.71
CA SER A 477 -1.66 -16.83 -11.17
C SER A 477 -1.66 -15.30 -11.26
N LEU A 478 -2.78 -14.68 -11.62
CA LEU A 478 -2.91 -13.21 -11.64
C LEU A 478 -2.87 -12.60 -10.23
N LEU A 479 -3.40 -13.27 -9.21
CA LEU A 479 -3.27 -12.83 -7.80
C LEU A 479 -1.81 -12.93 -7.32
N VAL A 480 -1.11 -14.01 -7.69
CA VAL A 480 0.33 -14.17 -7.41
C VAL A 480 1.12 -13.07 -8.12
N LEU A 481 0.83 -12.81 -9.39
CA LEU A 481 1.48 -11.77 -10.16
C LEU A 481 1.22 -10.37 -9.59
N SER A 482 0.00 -10.10 -9.12
CA SER A 482 -0.34 -8.84 -8.43
C SER A 482 0.54 -8.62 -7.20
N THR A 483 0.69 -9.67 -6.38
CA THR A 483 1.56 -9.66 -5.19
C THR A 483 3.03 -9.42 -5.61
N ALA A 484 3.50 -10.14 -6.63
CA ALA A 484 4.87 -10.02 -7.12
C ALA A 484 5.20 -8.65 -7.69
N LEU A 485 4.26 -8.02 -8.41
CA LEU A 485 4.44 -6.67 -8.97
C LEU A 485 4.48 -5.60 -7.88
N LEU A 486 3.61 -5.69 -6.87
CA LEU A 486 3.62 -4.77 -5.72
C LEU A 486 4.90 -4.91 -4.89
N VAL A 487 5.33 -6.14 -4.59
CA VAL A 487 6.59 -6.38 -3.87
C VAL A 487 7.78 -5.89 -4.70
N SER A 488 7.87 -6.27 -5.97
CA SER A 488 9.02 -5.93 -6.81
C SER A 488 9.14 -4.43 -7.06
N SER A 489 8.03 -3.73 -7.30
CA SER A 489 8.05 -2.26 -7.46
C SER A 489 8.52 -1.56 -6.19
N SER A 490 8.11 -2.06 -5.01
CA SER A 490 8.55 -1.52 -3.72
C SER A 490 10.03 -1.77 -3.46
N LEU A 491 10.52 -2.98 -3.75
CA LEU A 491 11.94 -3.36 -3.59
C LEU A 491 12.88 -2.64 -4.58
N MET A 492 12.41 -2.34 -5.79
CA MET A 492 13.22 -1.59 -6.75
C MET A 492 13.48 -0.16 -6.26
N LEU A 493 12.45 0.50 -5.73
CA LEU A 493 12.53 1.86 -5.24
C LEU A 493 13.18 1.91 -3.86
N LEU A 494 12.54 1.34 -2.85
CA LEU A 494 12.96 1.39 -1.46
C LEU A 494 13.11 -0.04 -0.93
N THR A 495 12.24 -0.40 0.01
CA THR A 495 12.08 -1.74 0.58
C THR A 495 10.58 -2.04 0.69
N VAL A 496 10.22 -3.26 1.07
CA VAL A 496 8.85 -3.55 1.49
C VAL A 496 8.68 -3.10 2.93
N ARG A 497 8.01 -1.96 3.15
CA ARG A 497 7.72 -1.46 4.50
C ARG A 497 6.38 -2.01 4.96
N SER A 498 6.03 -1.73 6.21
CA SER A 498 4.73 -2.09 6.78
C SER A 498 3.56 -1.51 5.96
N LYS A 499 3.73 -0.34 5.36
CA LYS A 499 2.75 0.32 4.49
C LYS A 499 2.43 -0.51 3.24
N GLU A 500 3.46 -1.01 2.56
CA GLU A 500 3.29 -1.89 1.39
C GLU A 500 2.68 -3.24 1.79
N MET A 501 3.03 -3.78 2.96
CA MET A 501 2.42 -5.01 3.49
C MET A 501 0.92 -4.89 3.74
N LEU A 502 0.43 -3.72 4.19
CA LEU A 502 -0.99 -3.47 4.34
C LEU A 502 -1.71 -3.57 3.00
N ALA A 503 -1.16 -2.98 1.93
CA ALA A 503 -1.75 -3.07 0.60
C ALA A 503 -1.73 -4.50 0.01
N LEU A 504 -0.73 -5.32 0.37
CA LEU A 504 -0.55 -6.69 -0.11
C LEU A 504 -1.48 -7.71 0.56
N LEU A 505 -1.73 -7.55 1.87
CA LEU A 505 -2.41 -8.56 2.68
C LEU A 505 -3.79 -8.98 2.12
N PRO A 506 -4.67 -8.09 1.64
CA PRO A 506 -5.96 -8.48 1.08
C PRO A 506 -5.82 -9.41 -0.13
N ILE A 507 -4.89 -9.10 -1.04
CA ILE A 507 -4.62 -9.90 -2.25
C ILE A 507 -4.06 -11.27 -1.88
N ALA A 508 -3.09 -11.30 -0.96
CA ALA A 508 -2.52 -12.54 -0.45
C ALA A 508 -3.58 -13.40 0.25
N SER A 509 -4.48 -12.77 1.01
CA SER A 509 -5.59 -13.45 1.71
C SER A 509 -6.56 -14.10 0.73
N ILE A 510 -6.88 -13.45 -0.39
CA ILE A 510 -7.71 -14.05 -1.47
C ILE A 510 -7.02 -15.30 -2.03
N PHE A 511 -5.73 -15.18 -2.41
CA PHE A 511 -4.98 -16.27 -3.01
C PHE A 511 -4.84 -17.47 -2.05
N LEU A 512 -4.36 -17.24 -0.83
CA LEU A 512 -4.15 -18.29 0.16
C LEU A 512 -5.47 -18.98 0.55
N SER A 513 -6.56 -18.22 0.63
CA SER A 513 -7.88 -18.78 0.94
C SER A 513 -8.41 -19.68 -0.19
N PHE A 514 -8.21 -19.28 -1.44
CA PHE A 514 -8.55 -20.11 -2.59
C PHE A 514 -7.67 -21.37 -2.68
N GLY A 515 -6.37 -21.22 -2.38
CA GLY A 515 -5.43 -22.32 -2.27
C GLY A 515 -5.81 -23.34 -1.21
N PHE A 516 -6.09 -22.88 0.01
CA PHE A 516 -6.51 -23.75 1.11
C PHE A 516 -7.84 -24.44 0.83
N SER A 517 -8.81 -23.74 0.24
CA SER A 517 -10.06 -24.32 -0.25
C SER A 517 -9.80 -25.44 -1.28
N SER A 518 -8.82 -25.23 -2.16
CA SER A 518 -8.38 -26.25 -3.14
C SER A 518 -7.70 -27.45 -2.46
N CYS A 519 -6.91 -27.24 -1.41
CA CYS A 519 -6.33 -28.31 -0.59
C CYS A 519 -7.41 -29.16 0.08
N ILE A 520 -8.44 -28.53 0.68
CA ILE A 520 -9.57 -29.24 1.28
C ILE A 520 -10.24 -30.13 0.23
N ASN A 521 -10.53 -29.58 -0.95
CA ASN A 521 -11.16 -30.32 -2.04
C ASN A 521 -10.28 -31.48 -2.53
N TYR A 522 -8.96 -31.29 -2.61
CA TYR A 522 -8.01 -32.35 -2.94
C TYR A 522 -8.09 -33.52 -1.95
N CYS A 523 -8.04 -33.22 -0.65
CA CYS A 523 -8.11 -34.22 0.42
C CYS A 523 -9.46 -34.96 0.43
N LEU A 524 -10.57 -34.25 0.25
CA LEU A 524 -11.91 -34.84 0.19
C LEU A 524 -12.05 -35.78 -1.02
N LYS A 525 -11.59 -35.35 -2.20
CA LYS A 525 -11.62 -36.18 -3.42
C LYS A 525 -10.78 -37.44 -3.26
N ARG A 526 -9.57 -37.33 -2.68
CA ARG A 526 -8.71 -38.48 -2.42
C ARG A 526 -9.34 -39.46 -1.43
N ARG A 527 -9.98 -38.96 -0.36
CA ARG A 527 -10.68 -39.79 0.63
C ARG A 527 -11.86 -40.52 0.01
N SER A 528 -12.65 -39.84 -0.82
CA SER A 528 -13.75 -40.46 -1.58
C SER A 528 -13.23 -41.60 -2.47
N ASN A 529 -12.17 -41.35 -3.23
CA ASN A 529 -11.57 -42.36 -4.11
C ASN A 529 -11.02 -43.56 -3.32
N LEU A 530 -10.36 -43.31 -2.18
CA LEU A 530 -9.88 -44.39 -1.30
C LEU A 530 -11.03 -45.19 -0.68
N SER A 531 -12.16 -44.55 -0.35
CA SER A 531 -13.34 -45.26 0.18
C SER A 531 -14.11 -46.08 -0.86
N MET A 532 -13.88 -45.79 -2.14
CA MET A 532 -14.35 -46.59 -3.28
C MET A 532 -13.40 -47.74 -3.63
N LEU A 533 -12.27 -47.90 -2.93
CA LEU A 533 -11.38 -49.05 -3.07
C LEU A 533 -11.66 -50.04 -1.92
N GLY A 534 -11.78 -51.33 -2.23
CA GLY A 534 -11.87 -52.43 -1.27
C GLY A 534 -10.56 -52.63 -0.48
N LEU A 535 -10.56 -53.55 0.49
CA LEU A 535 -9.42 -53.84 1.38
C LEU A 535 -8.13 -54.22 0.64
N ASN A 536 -8.22 -54.64 -0.63
CA ASN A 536 -7.10 -55.03 -1.48
C ASN A 536 -6.81 -54.03 -2.63
N GLY A 537 -7.41 -52.83 -2.63
CA GLY A 537 -7.16 -51.81 -3.65
C GLY A 537 -7.93 -51.99 -4.97
N GLU A 538 -8.91 -52.89 -5.03
CA GLU A 538 -9.83 -53.02 -6.17
C GLU A 538 -11.02 -52.05 -6.03
N PRO A 539 -11.57 -51.50 -7.12
CA PRO A 539 -12.79 -50.69 -7.05
C PRO A 539 -13.95 -51.52 -6.46
N LYS A 540 -14.68 -50.93 -5.50
CA LYS A 540 -15.91 -51.49 -4.94
C LYS A 540 -17.06 -51.50 -5.94
#